data_AF-A2FEJ6-F1
#
_entry.id   AF-A2FEJ6-F1
#
_cell.length_a   1.000
_cell.length_b   1.000
_cell.length_c   1.000
_cell.angle_alpha   90.00
_cell.angle_beta   90.00
_cell.angle_gamma   90.00
#
_symmetry.space_group_name_H-M   'P 1'
#
loop_
_entity.id
_entity.type
_entity.pdbx_description
1 polymer ?
#
loop_
_entity_poly.entity_id
_entity_poly.type
_entity_poly.pdbx_seq_one_letter_code
_entity_poly.pdbx_strand_id
1 'polypeptide(L)'
;MLAFLFVYIPSFGQRKPDIDDKDTTINVTAIAERIEINKTSCYSQIKEQLFEMCPSLNERNRLKLSAQIMICERINDNRFDLLHDATDEIEFIQKLSNEDLQLLSHYVVHLDYICYSIANQVQAEFSNKKSNDLFSAMTLISTYVSDLSERHKQENIKMKEKLEKLSKEISENTDSMNKAMDLIINLYQSIDRITTTITSVRDYFKTHIRYFYFLVYAFLLSFIVPNIFPLIFSVTLLKIILDTYISVTSVVLNKITMSIYYASCTMILIICFYLRVQEIKNRIFGPPKHHI
;
A
#
# COMPACT_ATOMS: atom_id res chain seq x y z
N MET A 1 7.94 -26.57 1.32
CA MET A 1 8.09 -28.03 1.47
C MET A 1 7.53 -28.67 0.20
N LEU A 2 8.37 -28.81 -0.84
CA LEU A 2 7.99 -29.34 -2.15
C LEU A 2 8.51 -30.77 -2.26
N ALA A 3 7.61 -31.74 -2.20
CA ALA A 3 7.92 -33.14 -2.39
C ALA A 3 8.11 -33.42 -3.89
N PHE A 4 9.36 -33.57 -4.31
CA PHE A 4 9.72 -34.10 -5.62
C PHE A 4 9.41 -35.60 -5.66
N LEU A 5 8.31 -35.97 -6.30
CA LEU A 5 8.05 -37.35 -6.71
C LEU A 5 8.96 -37.68 -7.90
N PHE A 6 10.10 -38.30 -7.60
CA PHE A 6 10.93 -38.96 -8.61
C PHE A 6 10.13 -40.13 -9.19
N VAL A 7 9.72 -40.00 -10.45
CA VAL A 7 9.19 -41.12 -11.24
C VAL A 7 10.33 -42.08 -11.51
N TYR A 8 10.25 -43.26 -10.91
CA TYR A 8 11.18 -44.39 -11.11
C TYR A 8 11.03 -44.89 -12.56
N ILE A 9 12.06 -44.69 -13.38
CA ILE A 9 12.17 -45.28 -14.71
C ILE A 9 12.96 -46.58 -14.55
N PRO A 10 12.36 -47.77 -14.74
CA PRO A 10 13.13 -49.01 -14.66
C PRO A 10 14.13 -49.04 -15.81
N SER A 11 15.42 -49.15 -15.48
CA SER A 11 16.47 -49.40 -16.44
C SER A 11 16.36 -50.84 -16.95
N PHE A 12 15.91 -51.00 -18.19
CA PHE A 12 16.15 -52.24 -18.92
C PHE A 12 17.66 -52.33 -19.17
N GLY A 13 18.30 -53.33 -18.57
CA GLY A 13 19.73 -53.58 -18.69
C GLY A 13 20.16 -53.67 -20.15
N GLN A 14 21.03 -52.76 -20.56
CA GLN A 14 21.61 -52.72 -21.90
C GLN A 14 22.69 -53.80 -22.02
N ARG A 15 22.45 -54.83 -22.81
CA ARG A 15 23.52 -55.61 -23.45
C ARG A 15 23.46 -55.33 -24.96
N LYS A 16 24.39 -54.50 -25.43
CA LYS A 16 24.65 -54.29 -26.85
C LYS A 16 25.27 -55.59 -27.39
N PRO A 17 24.74 -56.23 -28.44
CA PRO A 17 25.46 -57.29 -29.12
C PRO A 17 26.61 -56.64 -29.93
N ASP A 18 27.84 -57.11 -29.69
CA ASP A 18 28.98 -56.82 -30.56
C ASP A 18 28.80 -57.59 -31.87
N ILE A 19 28.85 -56.87 -32.99
CA ILE A 19 28.87 -57.46 -34.33
C ILE A 19 30.06 -56.85 -35.05
N ASP A 20 31.14 -57.63 -35.15
CA ASP A 20 32.26 -57.44 -36.05
C ASP A 20 32.05 -58.41 -37.21
N ASP A 21 31.86 -57.91 -38.44
CA ASP A 21 32.65 -58.37 -39.60
C ASP A 21 32.32 -57.57 -40.87
N LYS A 22 33.38 -57.31 -41.64
CA LYS A 22 33.38 -56.68 -42.95
C LYS A 22 33.36 -57.78 -44.03
N ASP A 23 32.22 -58.01 -44.67
CA ASP A 23 32.13 -58.15 -46.14
C ASP A 23 30.66 -58.37 -46.55
N THR A 24 30.18 -57.68 -47.58
CA THR A 24 28.79 -57.73 -48.08
C THR A 24 27.68 -57.47 -47.05
N THR A 25 27.95 -56.66 -46.03
CA THR A 25 26.97 -56.33 -44.99
C THR A 25 25.92 -55.37 -45.55
N ILE A 26 24.73 -55.92 -45.83
CA ILE A 26 23.49 -55.16 -45.90
C ILE A 26 23.48 -54.26 -44.65
N ASN A 27 23.55 -52.96 -44.85
CA ASN A 27 23.73 -52.04 -43.74
C ASN A 27 22.43 -51.99 -42.91
N VAL A 28 22.36 -52.84 -41.89
CA VAL A 28 21.20 -53.00 -40.99
C VAL A 28 20.78 -51.67 -40.37
N THR A 29 21.75 -50.77 -40.13
CA THR A 29 21.46 -49.41 -39.67
C THR A 29 20.67 -48.60 -40.70
N ALA A 30 20.98 -48.76 -41.99
CA ALA A 30 20.28 -48.08 -43.07
C ALA A 30 18.87 -48.65 -43.32
N ILE A 31 18.60 -49.91 -42.97
CA ILE A 31 17.26 -50.51 -43.02
C ILE A 31 16.40 -49.95 -41.87
N ALA A 32 16.95 -49.92 -40.65
CA ALA A 32 16.29 -49.28 -39.51
C ALA A 32 15.96 -47.81 -39.81
N GLU A 33 16.91 -47.08 -40.42
CA GLU A 33 16.73 -45.69 -40.85
C GLU A 33 15.69 -45.54 -41.99
N ARG A 34 15.58 -46.50 -42.91
CA ARG A 34 14.55 -46.47 -43.97
C ARG A 34 13.14 -46.78 -43.44
N ILE A 35 13.04 -47.72 -42.50
CA ILE A 35 11.80 -47.99 -41.74
C ILE A 35 11.41 -46.74 -40.93
N GLU A 36 12.40 -46.02 -40.40
CA GLU A 36 12.22 -44.76 -39.66
C GLU A 36 11.68 -43.61 -40.54
N ILE A 37 12.23 -43.40 -41.74
CA ILE A 37 11.90 -42.26 -42.61
C ILE A 37 10.55 -42.42 -43.34
N ASN A 38 9.86 -43.57 -43.21
CA ASN A 38 8.53 -43.81 -43.78
C ASN A 38 8.46 -43.52 -45.30
N LYS A 39 9.40 -44.07 -46.08
CA LYS A 39 9.50 -43.76 -47.52
C LYS A 39 8.39 -44.36 -48.40
N THR A 40 7.66 -45.39 -47.93
CA THR A 40 6.58 -46.04 -48.69
C THR A 40 5.48 -46.59 -47.75
N SER A 41 4.28 -46.87 -48.28
CA SER A 41 3.17 -47.51 -47.54
C SER A 41 3.51 -48.91 -47.00
N CYS A 42 4.53 -49.54 -47.56
CA CYS A 42 5.02 -50.85 -47.13
C CYS A 42 5.75 -50.74 -45.77
N TYR A 43 6.64 -49.76 -45.64
CA TYR A 43 7.40 -49.55 -44.39
C TYR A 43 6.53 -49.05 -43.22
N SER A 44 5.44 -48.32 -43.49
CA SER A 44 4.51 -47.91 -42.43
C SER A 44 3.78 -49.10 -41.80
N GLN A 45 3.37 -50.09 -42.61
CA GLN A 45 2.74 -51.32 -42.10
C GLN A 45 3.73 -52.19 -41.32
N ILE A 46 4.99 -52.25 -41.79
CA ILE A 46 6.06 -52.93 -41.07
C ILE A 46 6.36 -52.25 -39.73
N LYS A 47 6.36 -50.92 -39.67
CA LYS A 47 6.61 -50.19 -38.42
C LYS A 47 5.58 -50.53 -37.34
N GLU A 48 4.30 -50.62 -37.71
CA GLU A 48 3.22 -51.06 -36.81
C GLU A 48 3.38 -52.52 -36.37
N GLN A 49 3.68 -53.42 -37.31
CA GLN A 49 3.88 -54.84 -37.02
C GLN A 49 5.13 -55.09 -36.16
N LEU A 50 6.22 -54.35 -36.37
CA LEU A 50 7.40 -54.38 -35.51
C LEU A 50 7.03 -53.93 -34.09
N PHE A 51 6.24 -52.86 -33.94
CA PHE A 51 5.81 -52.41 -32.61
C PHE A 51 4.98 -53.49 -31.87
N GLU A 52 4.10 -54.20 -32.57
CA GLU A 52 3.24 -55.23 -31.99
C GLU A 52 3.98 -56.55 -31.69
N MET A 53 4.85 -56.97 -32.60
CA MET A 53 5.46 -58.31 -32.58
C MET A 53 6.85 -58.36 -31.91
N CYS A 54 7.60 -57.24 -31.86
CA CYS A 54 8.91 -57.19 -31.21
C CYS A 54 8.92 -57.54 -29.70
N PRO A 55 7.89 -57.21 -28.90
CA PRO A 55 7.82 -57.64 -27.49
C PRO A 55 7.70 -59.16 -27.31
N SER A 56 7.22 -59.89 -28.35
CA SER A 56 6.98 -61.34 -28.32
C SER A 56 7.57 -62.03 -29.55
N LEU A 57 8.86 -61.81 -29.77
CA LEU A 57 9.60 -62.27 -30.95
C LEU A 57 9.87 -63.80 -30.91
N ASN A 58 8.86 -64.61 -31.24
CA ASN A 58 9.00 -66.06 -31.44
C ASN A 58 9.52 -66.39 -32.85
N GLU A 59 9.93 -67.64 -33.09
CA GLU A 59 10.50 -68.09 -34.39
C GLU A 59 9.59 -67.77 -35.59
N ARG A 60 8.29 -67.95 -35.43
CA ARG A 60 7.28 -67.64 -36.46
C ARG A 60 7.22 -66.14 -36.77
N ASN A 61 7.16 -65.30 -35.73
CA ASN A 61 7.12 -63.85 -35.86
C ASN A 61 8.44 -63.32 -36.44
N ARG A 62 9.57 -63.94 -36.10
CA ARG A 62 10.88 -63.61 -36.69
C ARG A 62 10.89 -63.84 -38.20
N LEU A 63 10.45 -65.01 -38.63
CA LEU A 63 10.39 -65.35 -40.05
C LEU A 63 9.40 -64.45 -40.81
N LYS A 64 8.22 -64.21 -40.23
CA LYS A 64 7.19 -63.35 -40.81
C LYS A 64 7.66 -61.92 -41.00
N LEU A 65 8.18 -61.28 -39.95
CA LEU A 65 8.68 -59.90 -40.00
C LEU A 65 9.87 -59.77 -40.95
N SER A 66 10.78 -60.74 -40.97
CA SER A 66 11.95 -60.72 -41.85
C SER A 66 11.57 -60.88 -43.31
N ALA A 67 10.58 -61.74 -43.61
CA ALA A 67 10.03 -61.88 -44.95
C ALA A 67 9.34 -60.58 -45.41
N GLN A 68 8.59 -59.93 -44.52
CA GLN A 68 7.96 -58.64 -44.82
C GLN A 68 8.98 -57.53 -45.06
N ILE A 69 10.02 -57.42 -44.23
CA ILE A 69 11.12 -56.46 -44.41
C ILE A 69 11.80 -56.69 -45.76
N MET A 70 12.10 -57.95 -46.10
CA MET A 70 12.67 -58.32 -47.38
C MET A 70 11.77 -57.94 -48.56
N ILE A 71 10.45 -58.15 -48.44
CA ILE A 71 9.45 -57.74 -49.44
C ILE A 71 9.47 -56.23 -49.63
N CYS A 72 9.44 -55.44 -48.54
CA CYS A 72 9.44 -53.97 -48.66
C CYS A 72 10.75 -53.41 -49.22
N GLU A 73 11.90 -54.02 -48.90
CA GLU A 73 13.20 -53.65 -49.49
C GLU A 73 13.24 -53.98 -50.99
N ARG A 74 12.71 -55.13 -51.41
CA ARG A 74 12.63 -55.51 -52.84
C ARG A 74 11.65 -54.64 -53.64
N ILE A 75 10.54 -54.22 -53.02
CA ILE A 75 9.60 -53.23 -53.59
C ILE A 75 10.31 -51.89 -53.77
N ASN A 76 11.06 -51.44 -52.77
CA ASN A 76 11.80 -50.18 -52.83
C ASN A 76 12.89 -50.17 -53.92
N ASP A 77 13.47 -51.33 -54.22
CA ASP A 77 14.47 -51.49 -55.28
C ASP A 77 13.86 -51.69 -56.69
N ASN A 78 12.53 -51.60 -56.85
CA ASN A 78 11.79 -51.87 -58.08
C ASN A 78 12.04 -53.28 -58.68
N ARG A 79 12.32 -54.27 -57.83
CA ARG A 79 12.57 -55.67 -58.23
C ARG A 79 11.41 -56.59 -57.84
N PHE A 80 10.18 -56.10 -57.94
CA PHE A 80 8.97 -56.80 -57.48
C PHE A 80 8.67 -58.08 -58.28
N ASP A 81 9.05 -58.13 -59.56
CA ASP A 81 8.78 -59.24 -60.49
C ASP A 81 9.41 -60.58 -60.08
N LEU A 82 10.27 -60.58 -59.05
CA LEU A 82 11.01 -61.74 -58.56
C LEU A 82 10.41 -62.35 -57.28
N LEU A 83 9.42 -61.74 -56.64
CA LEU A 83 8.80 -62.28 -55.41
C LEU A 83 7.39 -62.79 -55.69
N HIS A 84 7.15 -64.06 -55.32
CA HIS A 84 5.82 -64.66 -55.36
C HIS A 84 4.99 -64.15 -54.18
N ASP A 85 3.70 -63.86 -54.41
CA ASP A 85 2.76 -63.44 -53.35
C ASP A 85 2.75 -64.46 -52.21
N ALA A 86 3.13 -64.00 -51.02
CA ALA A 86 3.32 -64.83 -49.84
C ALA A 86 2.05 -64.83 -48.98
N THR A 87 1.16 -65.80 -49.19
CA THR A 87 0.07 -66.09 -48.25
C THR A 87 0.48 -67.08 -47.14
N ASP A 88 1.56 -67.85 -47.34
CA ASP A 88 2.12 -68.79 -46.36
C ASP A 88 3.66 -68.61 -46.24
N GLU A 89 4.13 -68.49 -44.99
CA GLU A 89 5.53 -68.20 -44.63
C GLU A 89 6.48 -69.33 -45.07
N ILE A 90 6.03 -70.59 -45.03
CA ILE A 90 6.84 -71.76 -45.38
C ILE A 90 6.92 -71.90 -46.90
N GLU A 91 5.81 -71.66 -47.59
CA GLU A 91 5.74 -71.69 -49.05
C GLU A 91 6.56 -70.57 -49.68
N PHE A 92 6.61 -69.40 -49.03
CA PHE A 92 7.46 -68.28 -49.44
C PHE A 92 8.94 -68.67 -49.40
N ILE A 93 9.42 -69.23 -48.28
CA ILE A 93 10.83 -69.61 -48.10
C ILE A 93 11.27 -70.68 -49.11
N GLN A 94 10.41 -71.65 -49.42
CA GLN A 94 10.70 -72.73 -50.36
C GLN A 94 10.87 -72.27 -51.81
N LYS A 95 10.33 -71.10 -52.15
CA LYS A 95 10.39 -70.52 -53.50
C LYS A 95 11.53 -69.51 -53.66
N LEU A 96 12.29 -69.21 -52.60
CA LEU A 96 13.40 -68.27 -52.65
C LEU A 96 14.62 -68.86 -53.37
N SER A 97 15.32 -68.03 -54.13
CA SER A 97 16.65 -68.37 -54.65
C SER A 97 17.66 -68.50 -53.49
N ASN A 98 18.81 -69.14 -53.72
CA ASN A 98 19.86 -69.23 -52.70
C ASN A 98 20.34 -67.86 -52.21
N GLU A 99 20.39 -66.87 -53.10
CA GLU A 99 20.78 -65.48 -52.76
C GLU A 99 19.70 -64.80 -51.92
N ASP A 100 18.43 -65.02 -52.24
CA ASP A 100 17.29 -64.51 -51.47
C ASP A 100 17.15 -65.15 -50.09
N LEU A 101 17.52 -66.43 -49.98
CA LEU A 101 17.52 -67.15 -48.71
C LEU A 101 18.64 -66.65 -47.78
N GLN A 102 19.80 -66.28 -48.34
CA GLN A 102 20.87 -65.59 -47.59
C GLN A 102 20.46 -64.19 -47.14
N LEU A 103 19.73 -63.47 -47.99
CA LEU A 103 19.17 -62.16 -47.66
C LEU A 103 18.15 -62.28 -46.51
N LEU A 104 17.25 -63.25 -46.58
CA LEU A 104 16.25 -63.51 -45.54
C LEU A 104 16.91 -63.90 -44.21
N SER A 105 17.91 -64.79 -44.22
CA SER A 105 18.58 -65.22 -42.99
C SER A 105 19.30 -64.05 -42.31
N HIS A 106 19.85 -63.12 -43.09
CA HIS A 106 20.44 -61.89 -42.57
C HIS A 106 19.39 -61.03 -41.84
N TYR A 107 18.19 -60.84 -42.41
CA TYR A 107 17.10 -60.13 -41.71
C TYR A 107 16.66 -60.83 -40.42
N VAL A 108 16.55 -62.16 -40.44
CA VAL A 108 16.15 -62.97 -39.28
C VAL A 108 17.14 -62.82 -38.12
N VAL A 109 18.45 -62.83 -38.41
CA VAL A 109 19.52 -62.67 -37.41
C VAL A 109 19.52 -61.26 -36.82
N HIS A 110 19.29 -60.24 -37.66
CA HIS A 110 19.38 -58.85 -37.24
C HIS A 110 18.06 -58.22 -36.76
N LEU A 111 16.97 -58.99 -36.72
CA LEU A 111 15.66 -58.49 -36.33
C LEU A 111 15.63 -57.95 -34.90
N ASP A 112 16.38 -58.55 -33.98
CA ASP A 112 16.50 -58.05 -32.59
C ASP A 112 17.07 -56.63 -32.53
N TYR A 113 18.05 -56.33 -33.40
CA TYR A 113 18.63 -55.00 -33.49
C TYR A 113 17.63 -53.98 -34.06
N ILE A 114 16.87 -54.38 -35.09
CA ILE A 114 15.82 -53.54 -35.69
C ILE A 114 14.73 -53.23 -34.65
N CYS A 115 14.27 -54.25 -33.92
CA CYS A 115 13.31 -54.10 -32.82
C CYS A 115 13.82 -53.16 -31.72
N TYR A 116 15.08 -53.31 -31.30
CA TYR A 116 15.71 -52.44 -30.31
C TYR A 116 15.81 -50.98 -30.79
N SER A 117 16.16 -50.75 -32.06
CA SER A 117 16.28 -49.40 -32.63
C SER A 117 14.94 -48.67 -32.64
N ILE A 118 13.86 -49.35 -33.04
CA ILE A 118 12.52 -48.77 -33.08
C ILE A 118 12.01 -48.45 -31.67
N ALA A 119 12.23 -49.37 -30.72
CA ALA A 119 11.82 -49.15 -29.33
C ALA A 119 12.50 -47.92 -28.69
N ASN A 120 13.81 -47.74 -28.93
CA ASN A 120 14.54 -46.56 -28.47
C ASN A 120 14.02 -45.26 -29.08
N GLN A 121 13.63 -45.28 -30.35
CA GLN A 121 13.09 -44.10 -31.02
C GLN A 121 11.74 -43.69 -30.42
N VAL A 122 10.81 -44.63 -30.23
CA VAL A 122 9.50 -44.34 -29.61
C VAL A 122 9.70 -43.74 -28.22
N GLN A 123 10.65 -44.27 -27.46
CA GLN A 123 11.00 -43.74 -26.14
C GLN A 123 11.60 -42.33 -26.22
N ALA A 124 12.45 -42.06 -27.21
CA ALA A 124 13.04 -40.74 -27.44
C ALA A 124 11.98 -39.71 -27.88
N GLU A 125 11.07 -40.08 -28.79
CA GLU A 125 9.95 -39.23 -29.24
C GLU A 125 9.01 -38.89 -28.09
N PHE A 126 8.63 -39.88 -27.27
CA PHE A 126 7.80 -39.67 -26.09
C PHE A 126 8.49 -38.74 -25.07
N SER A 127 9.80 -38.93 -24.85
CA SER A 127 10.59 -38.11 -23.94
C SER A 127 10.72 -36.67 -24.44
N ASN A 128 10.97 -36.47 -25.74
CA ASN A 128 11.05 -35.16 -26.36
C ASN A 128 9.71 -34.41 -26.31
N LYS A 129 8.60 -35.09 -26.60
CA LYS A 129 7.26 -34.52 -26.49
C LYS A 129 6.99 -34.05 -25.05
N LYS A 130 7.25 -34.91 -24.07
CA LYS A 130 7.08 -34.58 -22.65
C LYS A 130 7.96 -33.40 -22.21
N SER A 131 9.20 -33.34 -22.70
CA SER A 131 10.11 -32.21 -22.45
C SER A 131 9.57 -30.90 -23.03
N ASN A 132 9.07 -30.93 -24.27
CA ASN A 132 8.48 -29.77 -24.93
C ASN A 132 7.20 -29.29 -24.23
N ASP A 133 6.35 -30.21 -23.78
CA ASP A 133 5.14 -29.89 -23.01
C ASP A 133 5.52 -29.22 -21.68
N LEU A 134 6.55 -29.74 -20.99
CA LEU A 134 7.06 -29.16 -19.74
C LEU A 134 7.65 -27.77 -19.96
N PHE A 135 8.43 -27.59 -21.04
CA PHE A 135 9.02 -26.30 -21.40
C PHE A 135 7.95 -25.26 -21.75
N SER A 136 6.90 -25.67 -22.47
CA SER A 136 5.75 -24.82 -22.80
C SER A 136 5.00 -24.40 -21.55
N ALA A 137 4.77 -25.32 -20.62
CA ALA A 137 4.14 -25.02 -19.33
C ALA A 137 4.99 -24.05 -18.49
N MET A 138 6.31 -24.25 -18.40
CA MET A 138 7.22 -23.34 -17.70
C MET A 138 7.21 -21.94 -18.32
N THR A 139 7.17 -21.84 -19.64
CA THR A 139 7.12 -20.56 -20.36
C THR A 139 5.82 -19.81 -20.06
N LEU A 140 4.69 -20.52 -20.02
CA LEU A 140 3.38 -19.94 -19.67
C LEU A 140 3.34 -19.46 -18.21
N ILE A 141 3.92 -20.23 -17.29
CA ILE A 141 4.03 -19.81 -15.88
C ILE A 141 4.93 -18.58 -15.76
N SER A 142 6.08 -18.57 -16.44
CA SER A 142 7.02 -17.43 -16.41
C SER A 142 6.39 -16.14 -16.93
N THR A 143 5.68 -16.22 -18.07
CA THR A 143 4.95 -15.08 -18.64
C THR A 143 3.83 -14.60 -17.71
N TYR A 144 3.07 -15.52 -17.11
CA TYR A 144 2.04 -15.18 -16.12
C TYR A 144 2.62 -14.47 -14.89
N VAL A 145 3.73 -14.98 -14.33
CA VAL A 145 4.40 -14.37 -13.17
C VAL A 145 4.95 -12.99 -13.52
N SER A 146 5.50 -12.80 -14.72
CA SER A 146 5.97 -11.51 -15.20
C SER A 146 4.82 -10.49 -15.30
N ASP A 147 3.68 -10.89 -15.86
CA ASP A 147 2.49 -10.01 -15.96
C ASP A 147 1.93 -9.66 -14.58
N LEU A 148 1.84 -10.63 -13.67
CA LEU A 148 1.41 -10.41 -12.29
C LEU A 148 2.32 -9.43 -11.54
N SER A 149 3.64 -9.57 -11.72
CA SER A 149 4.65 -8.68 -11.13
C SER A 149 4.50 -7.24 -11.63
N GLU A 150 4.31 -7.06 -12.95
CA GLU A 150 4.09 -5.75 -13.56
C GLU A 150 2.81 -5.09 -13.05
N ARG A 151 1.71 -5.85 -12.96
CA ARG A 151 0.43 -5.36 -12.39
C ARG A 151 0.59 -4.91 -10.94
N HIS A 152 1.26 -5.72 -10.10
CA HIS A 152 1.52 -5.36 -8.70
C HIS A 152 2.38 -4.11 -8.57
N LYS A 153 3.38 -3.94 -9.44
CA LYS A 153 4.21 -2.74 -9.48
C LYS A 153 3.37 -1.50 -9.82
N GLN A 154 2.47 -1.59 -10.81
CA GLN A 154 1.57 -0.49 -11.17
C GLN A 154 0.56 -0.16 -10.05
N GLU A 155 0.01 -1.17 -9.37
CA GLU A 155 -0.87 -0.96 -8.21
C GLU A 155 -0.15 -0.27 -7.05
N ASN A 156 1.08 -0.68 -6.75
CA ASN A 156 1.89 -0.04 -5.72
C ASN A 156 2.20 1.43 -6.03
N ILE A 157 2.48 1.76 -7.30
CA ILE A 157 2.67 3.16 -7.71
C ILE A 157 1.39 3.97 -7.47
N LYS A 158 0.22 3.47 -7.91
CA LYS A 158 -1.07 4.13 -7.69
C LYS A 158 -1.41 4.28 -6.21
N MET A 159 -1.08 3.29 -5.39
CA MET A 159 -1.30 3.34 -3.95
C MET A 159 -0.42 4.40 -3.28
N LYS A 160 0.85 4.50 -3.68
CA LYS A 160 1.77 5.54 -3.22
C LYS A 160 1.26 6.94 -3.55
N GLU A 161 0.81 7.17 -4.80
CA GLU A 161 0.23 8.45 -5.21
C GLU A 161 -1.02 8.82 -4.38
N LYS A 162 -1.89 7.86 -4.08
CA LYS A 162 -3.05 8.10 -3.21
C LYS A 162 -2.65 8.48 -1.79
N LEU A 163 -1.63 7.82 -1.23
CA LEU A 163 -1.12 8.14 0.11
C LEU A 163 -0.48 9.53 0.16
N GLU A 164 0.27 9.93 -0.87
CA GLU A 164 0.84 11.29 -0.97
C GLU A 164 -0.26 12.36 -1.05
N LYS A 165 -1.33 12.12 -1.82
CA LYS A 165 -2.50 13.02 -1.86
C LYS A 165 -3.19 13.15 -0.49
N LEU A 166 -3.45 12.03 0.18
CA LEU A 166 -4.02 12.01 1.52
C LEU A 166 -3.15 12.75 2.54
N SER A 167 -1.83 12.53 2.50
CA SER A 167 -0.88 13.25 3.35
C SER A 167 -0.94 14.76 3.13
N LYS A 168 -1.02 15.19 1.87
CA LYS A 168 -1.14 16.60 1.51
C LYS A 168 -2.45 17.20 2.00
N GLU A 169 -3.59 16.53 1.79
CA GLU A 169 -4.90 16.96 2.29
C GLU A 169 -4.93 17.07 3.82
N ILE A 170 -4.30 16.13 4.54
CA ILE A 170 -4.17 16.19 6.00
C ILE A 170 -3.32 17.39 6.43
N SER A 171 -2.22 17.67 5.73
CA SER A 171 -1.38 18.84 6.00
C SER A 171 -2.15 20.14 5.79
N GLU A 172 -2.87 20.27 4.66
CA GLU A 172 -3.68 21.45 4.34
C GLU A 172 -4.83 21.65 5.35
N ASN A 173 -5.45 20.57 5.81
CA ASN A 173 -6.46 20.60 6.86
C ASN A 173 -5.89 20.97 8.22
N THR A 174 -4.67 20.53 8.54
CA THR A 174 -3.97 20.88 9.79
C THR A 174 -3.65 22.38 9.81
N ASP A 175 -3.15 22.94 8.70
CA ASP A 175 -2.92 24.38 8.56
C ASP A 175 -4.21 25.18 8.70
N SER A 176 -5.32 24.66 8.16
CA SER A 176 -6.64 25.29 8.28
C SER A 176 -7.17 25.23 9.71
N MET A 177 -6.98 24.11 10.43
CA MET A 177 -7.31 24.00 11.85
C MET A 177 -6.47 24.92 12.72
N ASN A 178 -5.17 25.05 12.45
CA ASN A 178 -4.29 25.97 13.17
C ASN A 178 -4.75 27.43 13.01
N LYS A 179 -5.10 27.84 11.78
CA LYS A 179 -5.69 29.17 11.53
C LYS A 179 -7.01 29.39 12.26
N ALA A 180 -7.88 28.36 12.31
CA ALA A 180 -9.13 28.43 13.06
C ALA A 180 -8.88 28.55 14.57
N MET A 181 -7.88 27.85 15.09
CA MET A 181 -7.51 27.90 16.51
C MET A 181 -6.94 29.27 16.89
N ASP A 182 -6.12 29.89 16.03
CA ASP A 182 -5.63 31.26 16.22
C ASP A 182 -6.78 32.28 16.21
N LEU A 183 -7.77 32.13 15.32
CA LEU A 183 -8.96 32.97 15.32
C LEU A 183 -9.76 32.83 16.62
N ILE A 184 -9.93 31.59 17.12
CA ILE A 184 -10.61 31.33 18.40
C ILE A 184 -9.85 31.99 19.55
N ILE A 185 -8.52 31.83 19.61
CA ILE A 185 -7.69 32.45 20.66
C ILE A 185 -7.82 33.98 20.62
N ASN A 186 -7.73 34.59 19.43
CA ASN A 186 -7.89 36.03 19.26
C ASN A 186 -9.29 36.53 19.65
N LEU A 187 -10.34 35.76 19.37
CA LEU A 187 -11.70 36.05 19.80
C LEU A 187 -11.83 36.00 21.32
N TYR A 188 -11.30 34.97 21.97
CA TYR A 188 -11.30 34.87 23.44
C TYR A 188 -10.56 36.03 24.09
N GLN A 189 -9.37 36.38 23.58
CA GLN A 189 -8.62 37.54 24.08
C GLN A 189 -9.37 38.85 23.88
N SER A 190 -10.08 39.01 22.77
CA SER A 190 -10.90 40.19 22.50
C SER A 190 -12.11 40.27 23.43
N ILE A 191 -12.78 39.15 23.67
CA ILE A 191 -13.89 39.06 24.64
C ILE A 191 -13.40 39.37 26.05
N ASP A 192 -12.23 38.88 26.45
CA ASP A 192 -11.65 39.17 27.76
C ASP A 192 -11.28 40.64 27.91
N ARG A 193 -10.70 41.27 26.87
CA ARG A 193 -10.47 42.72 26.83
C ARG A 193 -11.75 43.53 26.93
N ILE A 194 -12.81 43.12 26.24
CA ILE A 194 -14.11 43.79 26.31
C ILE A 194 -14.70 43.63 27.73
N THR A 195 -14.62 42.42 28.27
CA THR A 195 -15.14 42.11 29.62
C THR A 195 -14.41 42.92 30.68
N THR A 196 -13.07 42.97 30.62
CA THR A 196 -12.23 43.77 31.54
C THR A 196 -12.48 45.27 31.39
N THR A 197 -12.73 45.76 30.17
CA THR A 197 -13.11 47.16 29.95
C THR A 197 -14.48 47.46 30.56
N ILE A 198 -15.46 46.57 30.36
CA ILE A 198 -16.82 46.72 30.92
C ILE A 198 -16.77 46.69 32.46
N THR A 199 -16.00 45.79 33.06
CA THR A 199 -15.85 45.72 34.52
C THR A 199 -15.16 46.97 35.06
N SER A 200 -14.09 47.43 34.42
CA SER A 200 -13.40 48.68 34.77
C SER A 200 -14.33 49.89 34.73
N VAL A 201 -15.10 50.05 33.64
CA VAL A 201 -16.07 51.15 33.51
C VAL A 201 -17.16 51.05 34.57
N ARG A 202 -17.68 49.85 34.84
CA ARG A 202 -18.68 49.63 35.89
C ARG A 202 -18.15 50.00 37.28
N ASP A 203 -16.92 49.58 37.60
CA ASP A 203 -16.29 49.86 38.89
C ASP A 203 -15.95 51.35 39.06
N TYR A 204 -15.59 52.02 37.98
CA TYR A 204 -15.46 53.48 37.92
C TYR A 204 -16.78 54.16 38.28
N PHE A 205 -17.88 53.85 37.57
CA PHE A 205 -19.19 54.45 37.85
C PHE A 205 -19.68 54.18 39.29
N LYS A 206 -19.51 52.96 39.80
CA LYS A 206 -19.91 52.58 41.17
C LYS A 206 -19.14 53.35 42.24
N THR A 207 -17.89 53.71 41.97
CA THR A 207 -17.06 54.50 42.90
C THR A 207 -17.48 55.97 42.85
N HIS A 208 -17.63 56.54 41.65
CA HIS A 208 -17.92 57.97 41.49
C HIS A 208 -19.35 58.39 41.84
N ILE A 209 -20.35 57.49 41.74
CA ILE A 209 -21.74 57.80 42.12
C ILE A 209 -21.85 58.20 43.61
N ARG A 210 -20.96 57.68 44.47
CA ARG A 210 -20.93 58.04 45.90
C ARG A 210 -20.51 59.49 46.12
N TYR A 211 -19.55 59.99 45.34
CA TYR A 211 -19.12 61.39 45.44
C TYR A 211 -20.22 62.35 45.01
N PHE A 212 -21.01 61.98 44.00
CA PHE A 212 -22.16 62.78 43.56
C PHE A 212 -23.18 62.97 44.69
N TYR A 213 -23.54 61.91 45.43
CA TYR A 213 -24.43 62.03 46.59
C TYR A 213 -23.86 62.96 47.68
N PHE A 214 -22.56 62.91 47.95
CA PHE A 214 -21.91 63.82 48.92
C PHE A 214 -21.94 65.27 48.47
N LEU A 215 -21.75 65.56 47.18
CA LEU A 215 -21.86 66.90 46.62
C LEU A 215 -23.29 67.45 46.71
N VAL A 216 -24.30 66.63 46.42
CA VAL A 216 -25.71 67.01 46.58
C VAL A 216 -26.03 67.33 48.05
N TYR A 217 -25.53 66.53 49.00
CA TYR A 217 -25.72 66.79 50.42
C TYR A 217 -25.01 68.08 50.87
N ALA A 218 -23.79 68.33 50.41
CA ALA A 218 -23.06 69.57 50.68
C ALA A 218 -23.75 70.80 50.09
N PHE A 219 -24.36 70.66 48.91
CA PHE A 219 -25.16 71.71 48.28
C PHE A 219 -26.40 72.04 49.13
N LEU A 220 -27.13 71.03 49.60
CA LEU A 220 -28.27 71.24 50.50
C LEU A 220 -27.86 71.87 51.84
N LEU A 221 -26.71 71.48 52.40
CA LEU A 221 -26.19 72.08 53.64
C LEU A 221 -25.72 73.53 53.48
N SER A 222 -25.34 73.94 52.27
CA SER A 222 -24.87 75.29 52.01
C SER A 222 -25.93 76.38 52.23
N PHE A 223 -27.22 76.00 52.19
CA PHE A 223 -28.33 76.88 52.54
C PHE A 223 -28.35 77.24 54.04
N ILE A 224 -27.82 76.37 54.90
CA ILE A 224 -27.80 76.56 56.37
C ILE A 224 -26.48 77.19 56.82
N VAL A 225 -25.37 76.73 56.24
CA VAL A 225 -24.03 77.21 56.56
C VAL A 225 -23.34 77.70 55.28
N PRO A 226 -23.18 79.02 55.10
CA PRO A 226 -22.51 79.55 53.92
C PRO A 226 -21.06 79.07 53.87
N ASN A 227 -20.53 78.89 52.65
CA ASN A 227 -19.15 78.46 52.34
C ASN A 227 -18.79 76.98 52.55
N ILE A 228 -19.73 76.10 52.95
CA ILE A 228 -19.44 74.65 53.01
C ILE A 228 -19.27 74.04 51.61
N PHE A 229 -20.13 74.40 50.67
CA PHE A 229 -20.16 73.78 49.34
C PHE A 229 -18.88 73.98 48.52
N PRO A 230 -18.31 75.20 48.39
CA PRO A 230 -17.08 75.40 47.61
C PRO A 230 -15.88 74.62 48.14
N LEU A 231 -15.78 74.47 49.47
CA LEU A 231 -14.69 73.72 50.11
C LEU A 231 -14.84 72.21 49.93
N ILE A 232 -16.06 71.67 50.08
CA ILE A 232 -16.28 70.25 49.82
C ILE A 232 -16.10 69.96 48.33
N PHE A 233 -16.62 70.83 47.44
CA PHE A 233 -16.47 70.68 46.00
C PHE A 233 -15.01 70.63 45.54
N SER A 234 -14.13 71.49 46.08
CA SER A 234 -12.71 71.49 45.72
C SER A 234 -11.99 70.22 46.20
N VAL A 235 -12.30 69.73 47.39
CA VAL A 235 -11.74 68.47 47.93
C VAL A 235 -12.24 67.27 47.14
N THR A 236 -13.52 67.25 46.74
CA THR A 236 -14.07 66.19 45.87
C THR A 236 -13.43 66.21 44.49
N LEU A 237 -13.19 67.39 43.90
CA LEU A 237 -12.53 67.52 42.60
C LEU A 237 -11.08 67.03 42.67
N LEU A 238 -10.34 67.40 43.72
CA LEU A 238 -8.99 66.91 43.95
C LEU A 238 -8.95 65.38 44.10
N LYS A 239 -9.93 64.79 44.81
CA LYS A 239 -10.05 63.34 44.95
C LYS A 239 -10.31 62.65 43.61
N ILE A 240 -11.19 63.20 42.76
CA ILE A 240 -11.48 62.65 41.43
C ILE A 240 -10.22 62.68 40.54
N ILE A 241 -9.45 63.77 40.58
CA ILE A 241 -8.17 63.86 39.86
C ILE A 241 -7.21 62.79 40.39
N LEU A 242 -7.05 62.68 41.71
CA LEU A 242 -6.18 61.69 42.33
C LEU A 242 -6.56 60.26 41.93
N ASP A 243 -7.85 59.95 41.88
CA ASP A 243 -8.38 58.64 41.46
C ASP A 243 -8.22 58.37 39.96
N THR A 244 -8.06 59.42 39.15
CA THR A 244 -7.76 59.28 37.73
C THR A 244 -6.28 58.99 37.49
N TYR A 245 -5.39 59.52 38.34
CA TYR A 245 -3.94 59.28 38.26
C TYR A 245 -3.51 57.98 38.96
N ILE A 246 -4.11 57.65 40.10
CA ILE A 246 -3.87 56.40 40.80
C ILE A 246 -4.84 55.38 40.19
N SER A 247 -4.35 54.59 39.23
CA SER A 247 -5.09 53.47 38.65
C SER A 247 -5.97 52.77 39.69
N VAL A 248 -7.28 52.70 39.41
CA VAL A 248 -8.36 52.12 40.22
C VAL A 248 -8.08 50.68 40.70
N THR A 249 -7.02 50.05 40.18
CA THR A 249 -6.60 48.68 40.46
C THR A 249 -6.08 48.43 41.88
N SER A 250 -5.55 49.43 42.60
CA SER A 250 -5.09 49.22 43.98
C SER A 250 -6.24 49.37 44.98
N VAL A 251 -6.94 48.27 45.24
CA VAL A 251 -8.07 48.19 46.20
C VAL A 251 -7.69 48.72 47.59
N VAL A 252 -6.45 48.49 48.04
CA VAL A 252 -5.95 48.94 49.35
C VAL A 252 -5.77 50.45 49.38
N LEU A 253 -5.17 51.03 48.32
CA LEU A 253 -4.89 52.46 48.24
C LEU A 253 -6.19 53.28 48.07
N ASN A 254 -7.17 52.75 47.33
CA ASN A 254 -8.49 53.36 47.22
C ASN A 254 -9.23 53.41 48.58
N LYS A 255 -9.12 52.35 49.40
CA LYS A 255 -9.70 52.35 50.75
C LYS A 255 -9.08 53.42 51.67
N ILE A 256 -7.76 53.56 51.62
CA ILE A 256 -7.04 54.56 52.44
C ILE A 256 -7.41 55.98 52.00
N THR A 257 -7.35 56.27 50.69
CA THR A 257 -7.70 57.60 50.15
C THR A 257 -9.17 57.96 50.39
N MET A 258 -10.07 56.97 50.37
CA MET A 258 -11.48 57.17 50.75
C MET A 258 -11.66 57.53 52.22
N SER A 259 -10.94 56.87 53.13
CA SER A 259 -10.97 57.21 54.56
C SER A 259 -10.50 58.65 54.80
N ILE A 260 -9.41 59.04 54.14
CA ILE A 260 -8.88 60.41 54.21
C ILE A 260 -9.88 61.43 53.67
N TYR A 261 -10.56 61.12 52.57
CA TYR A 261 -11.61 61.98 52.00
C TYR A 261 -12.79 62.19 52.96
N TYR A 262 -13.25 61.14 53.64
CA TYR A 262 -14.33 61.29 54.62
C TYR A 262 -13.88 62.12 55.83
N ALA A 263 -12.66 61.88 56.32
CA ALA A 263 -12.10 62.64 57.43
C ALA A 263 -11.91 64.13 57.09
N SER A 264 -11.47 64.46 55.86
CA SER A 264 -11.32 65.85 55.44
C SER A 264 -12.67 66.54 55.29
N CYS A 265 -13.68 65.86 54.72
CA CYS A 265 -15.03 66.40 54.61
C CYS A 265 -15.68 66.66 55.98
N THR A 266 -15.55 65.74 56.95
CA THR A 266 -16.11 65.95 58.30
C THR A 266 -15.39 67.08 59.04
N MET A 267 -14.06 67.19 58.89
CA MET A 267 -13.30 68.29 59.47
C MET A 267 -13.72 69.65 58.88
N ILE A 268 -13.95 69.74 57.57
CA ILE A 268 -14.47 70.96 56.93
C ILE A 268 -15.85 71.32 57.49
N LEU A 269 -16.75 70.33 57.63
CA LEU A 269 -18.07 70.56 58.23
C LEU A 269 -17.97 71.11 59.66
N ILE A 270 -17.11 70.54 60.50
CA ILE A 270 -16.90 70.97 61.89
C ILE A 270 -16.34 72.41 61.93
N ILE A 271 -15.33 72.71 61.11
CA ILE A 271 -14.71 74.04 61.05
C ILE A 271 -15.72 75.09 60.58
N CYS A 272 -16.47 74.83 59.51
CA CYS A 272 -17.49 75.74 59.01
C CYS A 272 -18.62 75.96 60.02
N PHE A 273 -19.05 74.91 60.70
CA PHE A 273 -20.05 75.01 61.76
C PHE A 273 -19.53 75.84 62.95
N TYR A 274 -18.30 75.60 63.37
CA TYR A 274 -17.65 76.36 64.44
C TYR A 274 -17.52 77.85 64.10
N LEU A 275 -17.06 78.17 62.88
CA LEU A 275 -16.98 79.56 62.40
C LEU A 275 -18.37 80.23 62.37
N ARG A 276 -19.41 79.49 61.98
CA ARG A 276 -20.77 80.03 61.97
C ARG A 276 -21.30 80.29 63.38
N VAL A 277 -21.07 79.37 64.33
CA VAL A 277 -21.42 79.56 65.74
C VAL A 277 -20.65 80.74 66.34
N GLN A 278 -19.36 80.88 66.03
CA GLN A 278 -18.58 82.05 66.45
C GLN A 278 -19.12 83.35 65.87
N GLU A 279 -19.51 83.37 64.58
CA GLU A 279 -20.08 84.55 63.94
C GLU A 279 -21.41 84.95 64.60
N ILE A 280 -22.29 83.98 64.89
CA ILE A 280 -23.55 84.21 65.59
C ILE A 280 -23.27 84.71 67.01
N LYS A 281 -22.36 84.07 67.75
CA LYS A 281 -21.94 84.50 69.09
C LYS A 281 -21.38 85.92 69.08
N ASN A 282 -20.54 86.28 68.10
CA ASN A 282 -19.97 87.61 67.96
C ASN A 282 -21.01 88.66 67.56
N ARG A 283 -22.07 88.28 66.82
CA ARG A 283 -23.21 89.16 66.52
C ARG A 283 -24.12 89.38 67.73
N ILE A 284 -24.23 88.41 68.64
CA ILE A 284 -25.11 88.48 69.82
C ILE A 284 -24.40 89.09 71.05
N PHE A 285 -23.11 88.78 71.24
CA PHE A 285 -22.34 89.14 72.46
C PHE A 285 -21.11 90.01 72.18
N GLY A 286 -20.88 90.44 70.94
CA GLY A 286 -19.75 91.32 70.60
C GLY A 286 -20.01 92.77 71.04
N PRO A 287 -18.97 93.54 71.42
CA PRO A 287 -19.12 94.96 71.74
C PRO A 287 -19.65 95.71 70.51
N PRO A 288 -20.50 96.74 70.69
CA PRO A 288 -21.08 97.50 69.57
C PRO A 288 -19.94 98.10 68.74
N LYS A 289 -19.90 97.76 67.45
CA LYS A 289 -18.99 98.41 66.50
C LYS A 289 -19.45 99.86 66.34
N HIS A 290 -18.73 100.80 66.95
CA HIS A 290 -18.80 102.21 66.58
C HIS A 290 -18.35 102.34 65.13
N HIS A 291 -19.27 102.76 64.26
CA HIS A 291 -18.93 103.26 62.94
C HIS A 291 -18.24 104.62 63.10
N ILE A 292 -16.96 104.69 62.74
CA ILE A 292 -16.29 105.87 62.19
C ILE A 292 -15.71 105.43 60.85
#